data_AF-A0AB35C8D5-F1
#
_entry.id   AF-A0AB35C8D5-F1
#
_cell.length_a   1.000
_cell.length_b   1.000
_cell.length_c   1.000
_cell.angle_alpha   90.00
_cell.angle_beta   90.00
_cell.angle_gamma   90.00
#
_symmetry.space_group_name_H-M   'P 1'
#
loop_
_entity.id
_entity.type
_entity.pdbx_description
1 polymer ?
#
loop_
_entity_poly.entity_id
_entity_poly.type
_entity_poly.pdbx_seq_one_letter_code
_entity_poly.pdbx_strand_id
1 'polypeptide(L)'
;MNPVTQHLISSYLLMPLLTVIFGIAAYFIARKNKLLNNRKLIVYLLLCGMILALPALCGFMDYSFMPYVYILLVVLYWTAGHYNRFILRKVFASGKEMPSFGIQCLLTVTVTLLGAGLFSVVFNLCNELQYGIWASTCLLPFVFPLLYTQTVNSYFDIPIEIYKVWKYSEEYDSDTLRINRKRSIVMDVEIFRKVDDPASERITGKASEDVIFGQWFQRMIDDCNLKSPSSPIVYKNEGGAYYEWVFYTKPSFFKRRFYIDPDLTLADNRLKQHDVIIAKRVANELVKYNEF
;
A
#
# COMPACT_ATOMS: atom_id res chain seq x y z
N MET A 1 -0.86 41.60 -15.45
CA MET A 1 -1.27 40.92 -16.70
C MET A 1 -2.70 41.37 -17.00
N ASN A 2 -3.05 41.70 -18.25
CA ASN A 2 -4.39 42.19 -18.60
C ASN A 2 -5.44 41.13 -18.20
N PRO A 3 -6.58 41.47 -17.57
CA PRO A 3 -7.61 40.50 -17.19
C PRO A 3 -8.07 39.61 -18.36
N VAL A 4 -8.09 40.15 -19.58
CA VAL A 4 -8.44 39.38 -20.79
C VAL A 4 -7.39 38.32 -21.10
N THR A 5 -6.09 38.65 -20.95
CA THR A 5 -5.03 37.67 -21.19
C THR A 5 -4.93 36.64 -20.07
N GLN A 6 -5.22 37.01 -18.83
CA GLN A 6 -5.37 36.06 -17.73
C GLN A 6 -6.46 35.04 -18.00
N HIS A 7 -7.66 35.50 -18.39
CA HIS A 7 -8.79 34.64 -18.67
C HIS A 7 -8.53 33.68 -19.86
N LEU A 8 -7.95 34.19 -20.95
CA LEU A 8 -7.62 33.36 -22.11
C LEU A 8 -6.60 32.27 -21.75
N ILE A 9 -5.58 32.62 -20.95
CA ILE A 9 -4.57 31.68 -20.48
C ILE A 9 -5.19 30.63 -19.54
N SER A 10 -5.96 31.07 -18.55
CA SER A 10 -6.54 30.19 -17.55
C SER A 10 -7.62 29.29 -18.10
N SER A 11 -8.43 29.75 -19.06
CA SER A 11 -9.60 28.99 -19.53
C SER A 11 -9.27 28.11 -20.73
N TYR A 12 -8.46 28.60 -21.69
CA TYR A 12 -8.24 27.88 -22.96
C TYR A 12 -6.85 27.27 -23.11
N LEU A 13 -5.79 27.90 -22.60
CA LEU A 13 -4.43 27.49 -22.91
C LEU A 13 -3.81 26.55 -21.88
N LEU A 14 -4.22 26.59 -20.61
CA LEU A 14 -3.58 25.83 -19.54
C LEU A 14 -3.61 24.31 -19.79
N MET A 15 -4.78 23.73 -20.06
CA MET A 15 -4.90 22.28 -20.29
C MET A 15 -4.23 21.80 -21.58
N PRO A 16 -4.37 22.49 -22.73
CA PRO A 16 -3.59 22.17 -23.93
C PRO A 16 -2.09 22.30 -23.73
N LEU A 17 -1.62 23.32 -23.01
CA LEU A 17 -0.20 23.50 -22.71
C LEU A 17 0.32 22.33 -21.87
N LEU A 18 -0.40 21.94 -20.81
CA LEU A 18 -0.07 20.76 -20.01
C LEU A 18 -0.03 19.50 -20.89
N THR A 19 -1.03 19.33 -21.76
CA THR A 19 -1.09 18.21 -22.70
C THR A 19 0.14 18.15 -23.61
N VAL A 20 0.59 19.30 -24.13
CA VAL A 20 1.79 19.38 -24.98
C VAL A 20 3.05 19.06 -24.16
N ILE A 21 3.22 19.64 -22.97
CA ILE A 21 4.38 19.39 -22.10
C ILE A 21 4.48 17.89 -21.75
N PHE A 22 3.38 17.29 -21.29
CA PHE A 22 3.34 15.87 -20.97
C PHE A 22 3.45 14.98 -22.22
N GLY A 23 2.93 15.43 -23.36
CA GLY A 23 3.09 14.75 -24.65
C GLY A 23 4.55 14.68 -25.10
N ILE A 24 5.30 15.77 -24.93
CA ILE A 24 6.75 15.81 -25.20
C ILE A 24 7.50 14.85 -24.27
N ALA A 25 7.21 14.87 -22.96
CA ALA A 25 7.82 13.96 -22.00
C ALA A 25 7.51 12.49 -22.33
N ALA A 26 6.25 12.18 -22.63
CA ALA A 26 5.82 10.85 -23.05
C ALA A 26 6.49 10.40 -24.36
N TYR A 27 6.67 11.31 -25.32
CA TYR A 27 7.38 11.05 -26.57
C TYR A 27 8.83 10.62 -26.33
N PHE A 28 9.59 11.33 -25.48
CA PHE A 28 10.97 10.96 -25.16
C PHE A 28 11.06 9.57 -24.50
N ILE A 29 10.16 9.29 -23.55
CA ILE A 29 10.11 7.99 -22.86
C ILE A 29 9.69 6.87 -23.84
N ALA A 30 8.72 7.13 -24.72
CA ALA A 30 8.25 6.17 -25.72
C ALA A 30 9.34 5.88 -26.77
N ARG A 31 10.11 6.90 -27.17
CA ARG A 31 11.26 6.75 -28.08
C ARG A 31 12.35 5.88 -27.46
N LYS A 32 12.72 6.12 -26.20
CA LYS A 32 13.72 5.32 -25.47
C LYS A 32 13.32 3.84 -25.39
N ASN A 33 12.03 3.58 -25.19
CA ASN A 33 11.48 2.23 -25.08
C ASN A 33 11.04 1.60 -26.42
N LYS A 34 11.38 2.20 -27.58
CA LYS A 34 10.99 1.74 -28.94
C LYS A 34 9.47 1.55 -29.15
N LEU A 35 8.64 2.19 -28.34
CA LEU A 35 7.17 2.04 -28.36
C LEU A 35 6.55 2.69 -29.60
N LEU A 36 7.17 3.77 -30.12
CA LEU A 36 6.69 4.53 -31.28
C LEU A 36 6.76 3.75 -32.61
N ASN A 37 7.48 2.62 -32.66
CA ASN A 37 7.52 1.79 -33.86
C ASN A 37 6.22 0.99 -34.06
N ASN A 38 5.42 0.85 -32.99
CA ASN A 38 4.15 0.13 -33.06
C ASN A 38 3.04 1.07 -33.58
N ARG A 39 2.70 0.96 -34.88
CA ARG A 39 1.61 1.74 -35.49
C ARG A 39 0.27 1.58 -34.75
N LYS A 40 -0.01 0.40 -34.19
CA LYS A 40 -1.23 0.14 -33.41
C LYS A 40 -1.29 1.02 -32.16
N LEU A 41 -0.14 1.30 -31.54
CA LEU A 41 -0.04 2.14 -30.36
C LEU A 41 -0.35 3.60 -30.69
N ILE A 42 0.18 4.12 -31.79
CA ILE A 42 -0.10 5.50 -32.23
C ILE A 42 -1.59 5.68 -32.51
N VAL A 43 -2.19 4.73 -33.26
CA VAL A 43 -3.64 4.74 -33.54
C VAL A 43 -4.44 4.67 -32.25
N TYR A 44 -4.05 3.82 -31.30
CA TYR A 44 -4.68 3.72 -29.99
C TYR A 44 -4.63 5.05 -29.22
N LEU A 45 -3.48 5.72 -29.16
CA LEU A 45 -3.34 6.99 -28.43
C LEU A 45 -4.26 8.08 -28.98
N LEU A 46 -4.26 8.24 -30.32
CA LEU A 46 -5.07 9.26 -31.00
C LEU A 46 -6.57 8.95 -30.89
N LEU A 47 -6.96 7.72 -31.20
CA LEU A 47 -8.36 7.32 -31.22
C LEU A 47 -8.98 7.33 -29.83
N CYS A 48 -8.26 6.85 -28.80
CA CYS A 48 -8.75 6.92 -27.43
C CYS A 48 -8.82 8.38 -26.94
N GLY A 49 -7.82 9.21 -27.23
CA GLY A 49 -7.86 10.64 -26.88
C GLY A 49 -9.07 11.37 -27.49
N MET A 50 -9.37 11.11 -28.77
CA MET A 50 -10.55 11.66 -29.43
C MET A 50 -11.86 11.15 -28.81
N ILE A 51 -11.99 9.83 -28.58
CA ILE A 51 -13.19 9.25 -27.95
C ILE A 51 -13.42 9.85 -26.57
N LEU A 52 -12.37 10.02 -25.77
CA LEU A 52 -12.48 10.63 -24.45
C LEU A 52 -12.91 12.10 -24.50
N ALA A 53 -12.61 12.81 -25.58
CA ALA A 53 -13.02 14.20 -25.76
C ALA A 53 -14.46 14.35 -26.29
N LEU A 54 -15.04 13.34 -26.94
CA LEU A 54 -16.40 13.44 -27.53
C LEU A 54 -17.48 13.92 -26.56
N PRO A 55 -17.53 13.45 -25.29
CA PRO A 55 -18.54 13.91 -24.35
C PRO A 55 -18.43 15.38 -23.96
N ALA A 56 -17.35 16.08 -24.33
CA ALA A 56 -17.20 17.54 -24.15
C ALA A 56 -18.29 18.35 -24.87
N LEU A 57 -18.89 17.79 -25.93
CA LEU A 57 -20.04 18.39 -26.61
C LEU A 57 -21.25 18.55 -25.68
N CYS A 58 -21.31 17.84 -24.55
CA CYS A 58 -22.32 18.08 -23.52
C CYS A 58 -22.16 19.46 -22.84
N GLY A 59 -21.13 20.24 -23.19
CA GLY A 59 -20.98 21.64 -22.81
C GLY A 59 -22.16 22.52 -23.23
N PHE A 60 -22.92 22.16 -24.28
CA PHE A 60 -24.16 22.84 -24.68
C PHE A 60 -25.26 22.84 -23.61
N MET A 61 -25.11 22.04 -22.56
CA MET A 61 -26.09 21.96 -21.46
C MET A 61 -25.86 23.00 -20.37
N ASP A 62 -24.85 23.87 -20.51
CA ASP A 62 -24.46 24.92 -19.57
C ASP A 62 -24.56 24.48 -18.10
N TYR A 63 -25.48 25.07 -17.33
CA TYR A 63 -25.67 24.77 -15.91
C TYR A 63 -26.04 23.31 -15.62
N SER A 64 -26.73 22.63 -16.54
CA SER A 64 -27.14 21.23 -16.31
C SER A 64 -25.95 20.26 -16.41
N PHE A 65 -24.82 20.70 -16.98
CA PHE A 65 -23.62 19.87 -17.03
C PHE A 65 -23.11 19.53 -15.63
N MET A 66 -23.12 20.50 -14.71
CA MET A 66 -22.65 20.32 -13.33
C MET A 66 -23.81 20.54 -12.35
N PRO A 67 -24.25 19.52 -11.60
CA PRO A 67 -23.53 18.28 -11.30
C PRO A 67 -23.91 17.05 -12.15
N TYR A 68 -25.04 17.07 -12.86
CA TYR A 68 -25.66 15.83 -13.36
C TYR A 68 -24.84 15.12 -14.44
N VAL A 69 -24.49 15.80 -15.53
CA VAL A 69 -23.71 15.21 -16.62
C VAL A 69 -22.30 14.88 -16.13
N TYR A 70 -21.71 15.73 -15.29
CA TYR A 70 -20.41 15.48 -14.69
C TYR A 70 -20.36 14.14 -13.95
N ILE A 71 -21.34 13.86 -13.08
CA ILE A 71 -21.40 12.58 -12.33
C ILE A 71 -21.62 11.40 -13.28
N LEU A 72 -22.49 11.55 -14.29
CA LEU A 72 -22.68 10.52 -15.31
C LEU A 72 -21.38 10.22 -16.05
N LEU A 73 -20.63 11.24 -16.46
CA LEU A 73 -19.35 11.11 -17.13
C LEU A 73 -18.29 10.46 -16.23
N VAL A 74 -18.25 10.78 -14.93
CA VAL A 74 -17.38 10.11 -13.96
C VAL A 74 -17.59 8.60 -13.97
N VAL A 75 -18.84 8.14 -13.95
CA VAL A 75 -19.18 6.70 -14.01
C VAL A 75 -18.80 6.11 -15.36
N LEU A 76 -19.12 6.81 -16.45
CA LEU A 76 -18.78 6.36 -17.81
C LEU A 76 -17.26 6.24 -18.00
N TYR A 77 -16.46 7.21 -17.58
CA TYR A 77 -15.01 7.17 -17.70
C TYR A 77 -14.38 6.09 -16.82
N TRP A 78 -14.94 5.80 -15.64
CA TRP A 78 -14.52 4.65 -14.85
C TRP A 78 -14.73 3.33 -15.60
N THR A 79 -15.91 3.12 -16.21
CA THR A 79 -16.16 1.93 -17.04
C THR A 79 -15.27 1.89 -18.29
N ALA A 80 -15.05 3.04 -18.94
CA ALA A 80 -14.16 3.15 -20.08
C ALA A 80 -12.71 2.81 -19.71
N GLY A 81 -12.26 3.18 -18.51
CA GLY A 81 -10.95 2.81 -17.98
C GLY A 81 -10.78 1.28 -17.83
N HIS A 82 -11.85 0.58 -17.44
CA HIS A 82 -11.85 -0.87 -17.37
C HIS A 82 -11.69 -1.51 -18.76
N TYR A 83 -12.43 -1.00 -19.76
CA TYR A 83 -12.29 -1.45 -21.16
C TYR A 83 -10.93 -1.07 -21.77
N ASN A 84 -10.39 0.09 -21.40
CA ASN A 84 -9.09 0.55 -21.88
C ASN A 84 -7.97 -0.45 -21.58
N ARG A 85 -8.01 -1.08 -20.40
CA ARG A 85 -7.07 -2.16 -20.05
C ARG A 85 -7.15 -3.35 -21.01
N PHE A 86 -8.34 -3.71 -21.47
CA PHE A 86 -8.52 -4.78 -22.47
C PHE A 86 -7.99 -4.38 -23.85
N ILE A 87 -8.25 -3.13 -24.28
CA ILE A 87 -7.73 -2.59 -25.53
C ILE A 87 -6.20 -2.53 -25.49
N LEU A 88 -5.62 -2.04 -24.41
CA LEU A 88 -4.18 -1.96 -24.22
C LEU A 88 -3.52 -3.34 -24.35
N ARG A 89 -4.12 -4.37 -23.74
CA ARG A 89 -3.68 -5.76 -23.91
C ARG A 89 -3.72 -6.21 -25.37
N LYS A 90 -4.77 -5.87 -26.13
CA LYS A 90 -4.85 -6.18 -27.58
C LYS A 90 -3.81 -5.44 -28.42
N VAL A 91 -3.51 -4.18 -28.08
CA VAL A 91 -2.48 -3.38 -28.78
C VAL A 91 -1.09 -4.00 -28.63
N PHE A 92 -0.81 -4.58 -27.46
CA PHE A 92 0.45 -5.26 -27.15
C PHE A 92 0.45 -6.77 -27.41
N ALA A 93 -0.69 -7.38 -27.78
CA ALA A 93 -0.80 -8.82 -28.02
C ALA A 93 0.07 -9.33 -29.19
N SER A 94 0.53 -8.46 -30.08
CA SER A 94 1.48 -8.81 -31.14
C SER A 94 2.95 -8.79 -30.71
N GLY A 95 3.26 -8.35 -29.48
CA GLY A 95 4.60 -8.35 -28.91
C GLY A 95 4.90 -9.66 -28.17
N LYS A 96 6.19 -9.96 -27.96
CA LYS A 96 6.65 -11.15 -27.21
C LYS A 96 6.26 -11.10 -25.72
N GLU A 97 6.11 -9.91 -25.14
CA GLU A 97 5.84 -9.72 -23.71
C GLU A 97 4.91 -8.51 -23.45
N MET A 98 4.14 -8.59 -22.36
CA MET A 98 3.33 -7.46 -21.89
C MET A 98 4.24 -6.32 -21.39
N PRO A 99 3.88 -5.05 -21.65
CA PRO A 99 4.64 -3.92 -21.14
C PRO A 99 4.61 -3.88 -19.61
N SER A 100 5.69 -3.39 -18.99
CA SER A 100 5.74 -3.18 -17.54
C SER A 100 4.62 -2.24 -17.07
N PHE A 101 4.22 -2.36 -15.80
CA PHE A 101 3.20 -1.49 -15.20
C PHE A 101 3.50 0.00 -15.43
N GLY A 102 4.77 0.42 -15.29
CA GLY A 102 5.17 1.80 -15.52
C GLY A 102 4.86 2.31 -16.93
N ILE A 103 5.02 1.47 -17.95
CA ILE A 103 4.68 1.80 -19.34
C ILE A 103 3.15 1.85 -19.53
N GLN A 104 2.41 0.89 -18.96
CA GLN A 104 0.95 0.89 -19.02
C GLN A 104 0.35 2.13 -18.34
N CYS A 105 0.91 2.52 -17.19
CA CYS A 105 0.55 3.71 -16.44
C CYS A 105 0.85 4.97 -17.26
N LEU A 106 2.06 5.09 -17.80
CA LEU A 106 2.46 6.20 -18.67
C LEU A 106 1.48 6.38 -19.82
N LEU A 107 1.19 5.31 -20.57
CA LEU A 107 0.28 5.37 -21.73
C LEU A 107 -1.14 5.76 -21.34
N THR A 108 -1.65 5.24 -20.21
CA THR A 108 -3.00 5.58 -19.72
C THR A 108 -3.09 7.04 -19.30
N VAL A 109 -2.06 7.54 -18.60
CA VAL A 109 -1.97 8.96 -18.23
C VAL A 109 -1.86 9.84 -19.48
N THR A 110 -1.05 9.46 -20.47
CA THR A 110 -0.94 10.21 -21.72
C THR A 110 -2.28 10.30 -22.46
N VAL A 111 -3.02 9.20 -22.58
CA VAL A 111 -4.37 9.18 -23.19
C VAL A 111 -5.34 10.06 -22.40
N THR A 112 -5.29 9.99 -21.08
CA THR A 112 -6.17 10.79 -20.19
C THR A 112 -5.88 12.28 -20.36
N LEU A 113 -4.61 12.69 -20.38
CA LEU A 113 -4.21 14.09 -20.57
C LEU A 113 -4.56 14.59 -21.96
N LEU A 114 -4.31 13.78 -23.00
CA LEU A 114 -4.71 14.12 -24.37
C LEU A 114 -6.23 14.31 -24.47
N GLY A 115 -7.00 13.39 -23.90
CA GLY A 115 -8.46 13.48 -23.82
C GLY A 115 -8.90 14.72 -23.05
N ALA A 116 -8.31 15.02 -21.89
CA ALA A 116 -8.68 16.16 -21.05
C ALA A 116 -8.32 17.50 -21.71
N GLY A 117 -7.18 17.58 -22.40
CA GLY A 117 -6.78 18.76 -23.17
C GLY A 117 -7.77 19.06 -24.30
N LEU A 118 -8.11 18.05 -25.11
CA LEU A 118 -9.11 18.18 -26.18
C LEU A 118 -10.50 18.46 -25.61
N PHE A 119 -10.89 17.75 -24.55
CA PHE A 119 -12.17 17.95 -23.86
C PHE A 119 -12.32 19.39 -23.39
N SER A 120 -11.30 19.95 -22.72
CA SER A 120 -11.35 21.31 -22.18
C SER A 120 -11.55 22.35 -23.28
N VAL A 121 -10.91 22.18 -24.44
CA VAL A 121 -11.06 23.11 -25.58
C VAL A 121 -12.46 22.98 -26.17
N VAL A 122 -12.89 21.76 -26.51
CA VAL A 122 -14.22 21.53 -27.11
C VAL A 122 -15.32 22.01 -26.17
N PHE A 123 -15.21 21.71 -24.87
CA PHE A 123 -16.17 22.14 -23.88
C PHE A 123 -16.30 23.66 -23.82
N ASN A 124 -15.19 24.40 -23.78
CA ASN A 124 -15.21 25.86 -23.73
C ASN A 124 -15.63 26.52 -25.05
N LEU A 125 -15.62 25.79 -26.16
CA LEU A 125 -16.23 26.25 -27.41
C LEU A 125 -17.75 26.06 -27.40
N CYS A 126 -18.26 25.09 -26.62
CA CYS A 126 -19.69 24.78 -26.54
C CYS A 126 -20.41 25.43 -25.34
N ASN A 127 -19.69 25.86 -24.31
CA ASN A 127 -20.24 26.27 -23.02
C ASN A 127 -19.90 27.74 -22.70
N GLU A 128 -20.90 28.54 -22.34
CA GLU A 128 -20.73 29.99 -22.13
C GLU A 128 -19.92 30.32 -20.87
N LEU A 129 -19.94 29.44 -19.86
CA LEU A 129 -19.25 29.65 -18.58
C LEU A 129 -17.75 29.32 -18.64
N GLN A 130 -17.30 28.66 -19.70
CA GLN A 130 -15.88 28.44 -20.04
C GLN A 130 -15.02 27.80 -18.93
N TYR A 131 -15.60 26.92 -18.11
CA TYR A 131 -14.92 26.20 -17.02
C TYR A 131 -14.40 24.80 -17.44
N GLY A 132 -14.07 24.62 -18.72
CA GLY A 132 -13.69 23.35 -19.35
C GLY A 132 -12.55 22.61 -18.67
N ILE A 133 -11.64 23.32 -18.00
CA ILE A 133 -10.59 22.70 -17.18
C ILE A 133 -11.21 21.91 -16.03
N TRP A 134 -12.10 22.54 -15.27
CA TRP A 134 -12.81 21.90 -14.17
C TRP A 134 -13.73 20.80 -14.68
N ALA A 135 -14.43 21.04 -15.79
CA ALA A 135 -15.26 20.02 -16.42
C ALA A 135 -14.44 18.78 -16.83
N SER A 136 -13.23 18.95 -17.38
CA SER A 136 -12.36 17.85 -17.82
C SER A 136 -11.88 16.94 -16.68
N THR A 137 -12.00 17.36 -15.41
CA THR A 137 -11.63 16.51 -14.26
C THR A 137 -12.52 15.28 -14.12
N CYS A 138 -13.69 15.23 -14.78
CA CYS A 138 -14.51 14.02 -14.84
C CYS A 138 -13.80 12.83 -15.51
N LEU A 139 -12.70 13.06 -16.25
CA LEU A 139 -11.88 12.01 -16.86
C LEU A 139 -10.95 11.29 -15.86
N LEU A 140 -10.66 11.85 -14.67
CA LEU A 140 -9.73 11.25 -13.70
C LEU A 140 -10.04 9.79 -13.33
N PRO A 141 -11.30 9.36 -13.14
CA PRO A 141 -11.66 7.96 -12.87
C PRO A 141 -11.22 6.97 -13.96
N PHE A 142 -10.90 7.42 -15.18
CA PHE A 142 -10.39 6.56 -16.26
C PHE A 142 -9.08 5.86 -15.90
N VAL A 143 -8.24 6.49 -15.06
CA VAL A 143 -6.96 5.92 -14.60
C VAL A 143 -7.16 4.85 -13.53
N PHE A 144 -8.25 4.94 -12.77
CA PHE A 144 -8.46 4.15 -11.55
C PHE A 144 -8.46 2.62 -11.76
N PRO A 145 -9.12 2.04 -12.79
CA PRO A 145 -9.13 0.59 -12.99
C PRO A 145 -7.74 -0.03 -13.18
N LEU A 146 -6.82 0.70 -13.80
CA LEU A 146 -5.42 0.26 -13.97
C LEU A 146 -4.71 0.20 -12.61
N LEU A 147 -4.81 1.28 -11.82
CA LEU A 147 -4.19 1.37 -10.51
C LEU A 147 -4.76 0.31 -9.56
N TYR A 148 -6.09 0.17 -9.53
CA TYR A 148 -6.77 -0.82 -8.71
C TYR A 148 -6.28 -2.25 -8.99
N THR A 149 -6.20 -2.63 -10.27
CA THR A 149 -5.72 -3.98 -10.63
C THR A 149 -4.27 -4.18 -10.18
N GLN A 150 -3.41 -3.18 -10.40
CA GLN A 150 -2.01 -3.29 -9.97
C GLN A 150 -1.91 -3.41 -8.44
N THR A 151 -2.70 -2.65 -7.69
CA THR A 151 -2.74 -2.73 -6.23
C THR A 151 -3.18 -4.10 -5.76
N VAL A 152 -4.22 -4.68 -6.36
CA VAL A 152 -4.70 -6.03 -6.03
C VAL A 152 -3.65 -7.08 -6.33
N ASN A 153 -3.02 -7.03 -7.51
CA ASN A 153 -1.95 -7.96 -7.86
C ASN A 153 -0.77 -7.84 -6.89
N SER A 154 -0.31 -6.61 -6.62
CA SER A 154 0.76 -6.36 -5.66
C SER A 154 0.41 -6.78 -4.23
N TYR A 155 -0.87 -6.80 -3.86
CA TYR A 155 -1.31 -7.34 -2.57
C TYR A 155 -1.18 -8.86 -2.51
N PHE A 156 -1.61 -9.56 -3.56
CA PHE A 156 -1.49 -11.02 -3.64
C PHE A 156 -0.05 -11.51 -3.86
N ASP A 157 0.81 -10.67 -4.44
CA ASP A 157 2.24 -10.97 -4.60
C ASP A 157 3.03 -10.85 -3.28
N ILE A 158 2.43 -10.32 -2.20
CA ILE A 158 3.07 -10.27 -0.88
C ILE A 158 3.07 -11.70 -0.30
N PRO A 159 4.26 -12.32 -0.12
CA PRO A 159 4.34 -13.64 0.48
C PRO A 159 3.84 -13.59 1.93
N ILE A 160 3.18 -14.66 2.38
CA ILE A 160 2.76 -14.81 3.78
C ILE A 160 4.02 -14.85 4.65
N GLU A 161 4.08 -14.00 5.67
CA GLU A 161 5.21 -13.96 6.61
C GLU A 161 5.18 -15.22 7.49
N ILE A 162 6.07 -16.19 7.22
CA ILE A 162 6.29 -17.35 8.09
C ILE A 162 7.23 -16.93 9.21
N TYR A 163 6.70 -16.78 10.42
CA TYR A 163 7.47 -16.39 11.59
C TYR A 163 8.10 -17.60 12.26
N LYS A 164 9.31 -17.42 12.79
CA LYS A 164 9.93 -18.42 13.66
C LYS A 164 9.20 -18.41 15.00
N VAL A 165 8.78 -19.59 15.43
CA VAL A 165 8.16 -19.78 16.74
C VAL A 165 9.23 -20.08 17.78
N TRP A 166 9.09 -19.50 18.96
CA TRP A 166 9.96 -19.74 20.10
C TRP A 166 9.28 -20.66 21.12
N LYS A 167 10.06 -21.53 21.76
CA LYS A 167 9.58 -22.41 22.84
C LYS A 167 10.51 -22.30 24.03
N TYR A 168 9.95 -22.47 25.23
CA TYR A 168 10.72 -22.59 26.45
C TYR A 168 11.62 -23.84 26.38
N SER A 169 12.88 -23.72 26.81
CA SER A 169 13.85 -24.82 26.80
C SER A 169 14.31 -25.17 28.22
N GLU A 170 14.17 -26.43 28.62
CA GLU A 170 14.73 -26.91 29.92
C GLU A 170 16.26 -27.01 29.89
N GLU A 171 16.86 -27.18 28.71
CA GLU A 171 18.31 -27.30 28.55
C GLU A 171 19.02 -25.97 28.83
N TYR A 172 18.32 -24.85 28.63
CA TYR A 172 18.87 -23.52 28.87
C TYR A 172 18.66 -23.10 30.32
N ASP A 173 19.76 -22.93 31.06
CA ASP A 173 19.75 -22.35 32.40
C ASP A 173 19.70 -20.82 32.32
N SER A 174 18.55 -20.25 32.69
CA SER A 174 18.33 -18.80 32.63
C SER A 174 19.12 -18.01 33.67
N ASP A 175 19.59 -18.63 34.76
CA ASP A 175 20.42 -17.98 35.79
C ASP A 175 21.81 -17.59 35.26
N THR A 176 22.25 -18.23 34.18
CA THR A 176 23.53 -17.91 33.52
C THR A 176 23.50 -16.57 32.79
N LEU A 177 22.32 -16.01 32.51
CA LEU A 177 22.15 -14.80 31.73
C LEU A 177 22.58 -13.55 32.53
N ARG A 178 23.65 -12.89 32.09
CA ARG A 178 24.15 -11.66 32.73
C ARG A 178 23.75 -10.42 31.94
N ILE A 179 23.08 -9.49 32.62
CA ILE A 179 22.69 -8.20 32.02
C ILE A 179 23.84 -7.20 32.18
N ASN A 180 24.40 -6.72 31.06
CA ASN A 180 25.39 -5.65 31.07
C ASN A 180 24.71 -4.29 31.34
N ARG A 181 25.00 -3.71 32.51
CA ARG A 181 24.38 -2.46 32.97
C ARG A 181 24.67 -1.24 32.08
N LYS A 182 25.75 -1.25 31.30
CA LYS A 182 26.14 -0.11 30.44
C LYS A 182 25.37 -0.06 29.12
N ARG A 183 24.87 -1.21 28.64
CA ARG A 183 24.11 -1.34 27.38
C ARG A 183 22.70 -1.86 27.64
N SER A 184 22.16 -1.53 28.80
CA SER A 184 20.85 -2.02 29.21
C SER A 184 19.74 -1.09 28.75
N ILE A 185 18.75 -1.65 28.05
CA ILE A 185 17.51 -0.98 27.69
C ILE A 185 16.35 -1.53 28.54
N VAL A 186 15.31 -0.72 28.70
CA VAL A 186 14.08 -1.10 29.38
C VAL A 186 12.99 -1.21 28.33
N MET A 187 12.27 -2.33 28.32
CA MET A 187 11.20 -2.63 27.39
C MET A 187 10.02 -3.19 28.16
N ASP A 188 8.84 -3.11 27.56
CA ASP A 188 7.63 -3.69 28.15
C ASP A 188 7.14 -4.86 27.31
N VAL A 189 6.69 -5.91 27.96
CA VAL A 189 6.10 -7.09 27.31
C VAL A 189 4.63 -7.18 27.69
N GLU A 190 3.75 -7.08 26.71
CA GLU A 190 2.34 -7.38 26.81
C GLU A 190 2.14 -8.89 26.60
N ILE A 191 1.71 -9.58 27.66
CA ILE A 191 1.54 -11.04 27.70
C ILE A 191 0.28 -11.41 28.49
N PHE A 192 -0.40 -12.47 28.06
CA PHE A 192 -1.47 -13.11 28.84
C PHE A 192 -0.85 -14.16 29.76
N ARG A 193 -1.08 -14.09 31.08
CA ARG A 193 -0.46 -15.06 32.00
C ARG A 193 -0.99 -16.46 31.75
N LYS A 194 -2.31 -16.61 31.56
CA LYS A 194 -3.00 -17.85 31.17
C LYS A 194 -3.62 -17.71 29.78
N VAL A 195 -4.10 -18.82 29.22
CA VAL A 195 -4.77 -18.83 27.90
C VAL A 195 -6.16 -18.20 27.99
N ASP A 196 -6.86 -18.43 29.10
CA ASP A 196 -8.24 -17.96 29.31
C ASP A 196 -8.34 -16.56 29.95
N ASP A 197 -7.20 -15.87 30.12
CA ASP A 197 -7.21 -14.55 30.75
C ASP A 197 -7.91 -13.52 29.84
N PRO A 198 -8.86 -12.72 30.36
CA PRO A 198 -9.64 -11.79 29.56
C PRO A 198 -8.82 -10.58 29.09
N ALA A 199 -7.68 -10.29 29.72
CA ALA A 199 -6.84 -9.14 29.40
C ALA A 199 -5.36 -9.47 29.53
N SER A 200 -4.54 -8.87 28.65
CA SER A 200 -3.08 -8.96 28.71
C SER A 200 -2.52 -8.04 29.79
N GLU A 201 -1.46 -8.48 30.46
CA GLU A 201 -0.71 -7.67 31.42
C GLU A 201 0.57 -7.13 30.78
N ARG A 202 0.99 -5.94 31.20
CA ARG A 202 2.24 -5.30 30.77
C ARG A 202 3.32 -5.52 31.82
N ILE A 203 4.37 -6.23 31.45
CA ILE A 203 5.51 -6.55 32.32
C ILE A 203 6.73 -5.75 31.85
N THR A 204 7.28 -4.92 32.71
CA THR A 204 8.50 -4.16 32.40
C THR A 204 9.74 -5.00 32.67
N GLY A 205 10.57 -5.19 31.65
CA GLY A 205 11.81 -5.95 31.74
C GLY A 205 13.02 -5.12 31.32
N LYS A 206 14.11 -5.28 32.05
CA LYS A 206 15.41 -4.70 31.70
C LYS A 206 16.24 -5.76 31.00
N ALA A 207 16.88 -5.39 29.90
CA ALA A 207 17.64 -6.30 29.05
C ALA A 207 18.90 -5.61 28.56
N SER A 208 19.93 -6.38 28.18
CA SER A 208 21.11 -5.84 27.52
C SER A 208 20.97 -5.96 26.01
N GLU A 209 21.41 -4.96 25.25
CA GLU A 209 21.28 -4.94 23.78
C GLU A 209 21.96 -6.14 23.09
N ASP A 210 23.03 -6.68 23.69
CA ASP A 210 23.84 -7.81 23.20
C ASP A 210 23.27 -9.19 23.54
N VAL A 211 22.18 -9.26 24.29
CA VAL A 211 21.56 -10.54 24.68
C VAL A 211 20.62 -11.04 23.58
N ILE A 212 20.55 -12.37 23.40
CA ILE A 212 19.59 -13.04 22.51
C ILE A 212 18.17 -12.88 23.09
N PHE A 213 17.22 -12.47 22.25
CA PHE A 213 15.86 -12.14 22.69
C PHE A 213 15.16 -13.30 23.39
N GLY A 214 15.20 -14.51 22.83
CA GLY A 214 14.54 -15.70 23.38
C GLY A 214 15.09 -16.10 24.75
N GLN A 215 16.40 -16.01 24.95
CA GLN A 215 17.05 -16.27 26.24
C GLN A 215 16.63 -15.27 27.30
N TRP A 216 16.60 -13.98 26.94
CA TRP A 216 16.08 -12.95 27.84
C TRP A 216 14.60 -13.13 28.17
N PHE A 217 13.79 -13.53 27.19
CA PHE A 217 12.37 -13.78 27.41
C PHE A 217 12.13 -14.96 28.36
N GLN A 218 12.92 -16.04 28.23
CA GLN A 218 12.90 -17.15 29.19
C GLN A 218 13.22 -16.67 30.61
N ARG A 219 14.32 -15.90 30.75
CA ARG A 219 14.71 -15.32 32.03
C ARG A 219 13.61 -14.44 32.63
N MET A 220 12.96 -13.64 31.80
CA MET A 220 11.85 -12.77 32.22
C MET A 220 10.67 -13.61 32.76
N ILE A 221 10.31 -14.72 32.10
CA ILE A 221 9.25 -15.62 32.58
C ILE A 221 9.62 -16.18 33.96
N ASP A 222 10.83 -16.70 34.10
CA ASP A 222 11.29 -17.31 35.36
C ASP A 222 11.29 -16.28 36.51
N ASP A 223 11.85 -15.10 36.28
CA ASP A 223 11.87 -14.00 37.25
C ASP A 223 10.45 -13.55 37.64
N CYS A 224 9.51 -13.50 36.69
CA CYS A 224 8.12 -13.15 36.98
C CYS A 224 7.41 -14.21 37.80
N ASN A 225 7.64 -15.48 37.49
CA ASN A 225 7.05 -16.62 38.21
C ASN A 225 7.60 -16.75 39.63
N LEU A 226 8.89 -16.45 39.83
CA LEU A 226 9.50 -16.38 41.15
C LEU A 226 8.95 -15.22 41.99
N LYS A 227 8.78 -14.03 41.39
CA LYS A 227 8.26 -12.84 42.09
C LYS A 227 6.76 -12.91 42.38
N SER A 228 5.99 -13.63 41.57
CA SER A 228 4.54 -13.74 41.73
C SER A 228 4.06 -15.19 41.60
N PRO A 229 4.38 -16.05 42.58
CA PRO A 229 4.00 -17.47 42.52
C PRO A 229 2.49 -17.71 42.50
N SER A 230 1.69 -16.78 43.04
CA SER A 230 0.23 -16.85 43.05
C SER A 230 -0.42 -16.61 41.68
N SER A 231 0.31 -16.00 40.73
CA SER A 231 -0.18 -15.73 39.38
C SER A 231 0.94 -15.98 38.36
N PRO A 232 1.30 -17.24 38.08
CA PRO A 232 2.40 -17.54 37.17
C PRO A 232 1.99 -17.33 35.70
N ILE A 233 2.96 -16.97 34.88
CA ILE A 233 2.88 -17.06 33.42
C ILE A 233 2.97 -18.55 33.07
N VAL A 234 1.90 -19.09 32.50
CA VAL A 234 1.79 -20.49 32.11
C VAL A 234 2.54 -20.72 30.79
N TYR A 235 3.65 -21.44 30.85
CA TYR A 235 4.48 -21.77 29.67
C TYR A 235 4.37 -23.24 29.24
N LYS A 236 3.75 -24.10 30.05
CA LYS A 236 3.41 -25.51 29.74
C LYS A 236 1.89 -25.69 29.62
N ASN A 237 1.44 -26.54 28.71
CA ASN A 237 0.06 -26.99 28.62
C ASN A 237 -0.22 -28.13 29.62
N GLU A 238 -1.50 -28.47 29.84
CA GLU A 238 -1.94 -29.57 30.71
C GLU A 238 -1.33 -30.92 30.30
N GLY A 239 -1.09 -31.13 29.00
CA GLY A 239 -0.40 -32.31 28.46
C GLY A 239 1.13 -32.31 28.59
N GLY A 240 1.72 -31.34 29.31
CA GLY A 240 3.17 -31.24 29.54
C GLY A 240 3.99 -30.61 28.40
N ALA A 241 3.38 -30.37 27.23
CA ALA A 241 4.05 -29.71 26.11
C ALA A 241 4.20 -28.20 26.31
N TYR A 242 5.29 -27.62 25.81
CA TYR A 242 5.55 -26.18 25.86
C TYR A 242 4.70 -25.39 24.87
N TYR A 243 4.18 -24.25 25.32
CA TYR A 243 3.57 -23.28 24.42
C TYR A 243 4.61 -22.68 23.49
N GLU A 244 4.21 -22.49 22.24
CA GLU A 244 4.98 -21.78 21.24
C GLU A 244 4.59 -20.31 21.23
N TRP A 245 5.56 -19.43 21.00
CA TRP A 245 5.36 -17.97 21.06
C TRP A 245 5.88 -17.29 19.81
N VAL A 246 5.19 -16.22 19.42
CA VAL A 246 5.66 -15.29 18.39
C VAL A 246 5.61 -13.87 18.95
N PHE A 247 6.62 -13.09 18.58
CA PHE A 247 6.90 -11.80 19.16
C PHE A 247 6.82 -10.68 18.12
N TYR A 248 6.20 -9.58 18.49
CA TYR A 248 6.09 -8.41 17.63
C TYR A 248 6.18 -7.13 18.44
N THR A 249 6.70 -6.06 17.84
CA THR A 249 6.55 -4.73 18.41
C THR A 249 5.12 -4.22 18.21
N LYS A 250 4.57 -3.55 19.22
CA LYS A 250 3.27 -2.92 19.15
C LYS A 250 3.30 -1.79 18.12
N PRO A 251 2.39 -1.78 17.14
CA PRO A 251 2.33 -0.68 16.19
C PRO A 251 1.94 0.62 16.91
N SER A 252 2.49 1.72 16.43
CA SER A 252 2.13 3.08 16.83
C SER A 252 1.92 3.92 15.57
N PHE A 253 1.39 5.13 15.71
CA PHE A 253 1.05 6.01 14.57
C PHE A 253 2.23 6.20 13.59
N PHE A 254 3.47 6.18 14.09
CA PHE A 254 4.69 6.30 13.28
C PHE A 254 5.55 5.02 13.20
N LYS A 255 5.14 3.92 13.87
CA LYS A 255 5.91 2.66 13.89
C LYS A 255 5.03 1.52 13.41
N ARG A 256 5.41 0.87 12.30
CA ARG A 256 4.79 -0.37 11.84
C ARG A 256 5.10 -1.50 12.83
N ARG A 257 4.19 -2.46 12.95
CA ARG A 257 4.42 -3.74 13.64
C ARG A 257 5.64 -4.42 12.99
N PHE A 258 6.63 -4.79 13.82
CA PHE A 258 7.83 -5.49 13.38
C PHE A 258 7.92 -6.83 14.08
N TYR A 259 8.24 -7.89 13.34
CA TYR A 259 8.49 -9.22 13.90
C TYR A 259 9.85 -9.25 14.60
N ILE A 260 9.91 -9.94 15.74
CA ILE A 260 11.13 -10.08 16.53
C ILE A 260 11.59 -11.54 16.40
N ASP A 261 12.79 -11.73 15.87
CA ASP A 261 13.41 -13.05 15.77
C ASP A 261 13.96 -13.47 17.14
N PRO A 262 13.51 -14.60 17.72
CA PRO A 262 13.94 -15.01 19.04
C PRO A 262 15.42 -15.39 19.14
N ASP A 263 16.09 -15.72 18.04
CA ASP A 263 17.50 -16.15 18.06
C ASP A 263 18.48 -15.01 17.82
N LEU A 264 17.97 -13.83 17.42
CA LEU A 264 18.78 -12.64 17.25
C LEU A 264 18.89 -11.85 18.55
N THR A 265 19.94 -11.01 18.62
CA THR A 265 20.11 -10.10 19.75
C THR A 265 19.04 -9.01 19.76
N LEU A 266 18.87 -8.33 20.89
CA LEU A 266 17.98 -7.17 20.97
C LEU A 266 18.39 -6.06 19.99
N ALA A 267 19.70 -5.83 19.84
CA ALA A 267 20.26 -4.88 18.89
C ALA A 267 19.95 -5.26 17.43
N ASP A 268 20.13 -6.53 17.07
CA ASP A 268 19.89 -7.03 15.71
C ASP A 268 18.41 -7.00 15.34
N ASN A 269 17.53 -7.25 16.31
CA ASN A 269 16.08 -7.04 16.19
C ASN A 269 15.67 -5.56 16.17
N ARG A 270 16.62 -4.63 16.31
CA ARG A 270 16.41 -3.17 16.33
C ARG A 270 15.45 -2.71 17.43
N LEU A 271 15.41 -3.45 18.55
CA LEU A 271 14.61 -3.08 19.71
C LEU A 271 15.24 -1.88 20.42
N LYS A 272 14.39 -0.92 20.80
CA LYS A 272 14.81 0.31 21.45
C LYS A 272 14.20 0.42 22.84
N GLN A 273 14.77 1.33 23.63
CA GLN A 273 14.22 1.67 24.93
C GLN A 273 12.75 2.13 24.81
N HIS A 274 11.92 1.66 25.73
CA HIS A 274 10.47 1.87 25.80
C HIS A 274 9.66 1.26 24.65
N ASP A 275 10.23 0.36 23.85
CA ASP A 275 9.43 -0.44 22.94
C ASP A 275 8.51 -1.39 23.73
N VAL A 276 7.29 -1.55 23.21
CA VAL A 276 6.29 -2.48 23.74
C VAL A 276 6.25 -3.70 22.84
N ILE A 277 6.55 -4.85 23.41
CA ILE A 277 6.62 -6.14 22.76
C ILE A 277 5.33 -6.90 23.08
N ILE A 278 4.68 -7.43 22.06
CA ILE A 278 3.51 -8.28 22.19
C ILE A 278 3.99 -9.72 22.06
N ALA A 279 3.86 -10.49 23.13
CA ALA A 279 4.12 -11.93 23.15
C ALA A 279 2.79 -12.66 22.98
N LYS A 280 2.60 -13.36 21.85
CA LYS A 280 1.41 -14.17 21.60
C LYS A 280 1.76 -15.65 21.59
N ARG A 281 0.97 -16.45 22.31
CA ARG A 281 1.00 -17.91 22.15
C ARG A 281 0.44 -18.26 20.78
N VAL A 282 1.11 -19.15 20.06
CA VAL A 282 0.59 -19.74 18.85
C VAL A 282 -0.43 -20.78 19.28
N ALA A 283 -1.70 -20.56 18.94
CA ALA A 283 -2.64 -21.66 18.92
C ALA A 283 -2.15 -22.58 17.79
N ASN A 284 -1.77 -23.81 18.09
CA ASN A 284 -1.52 -24.79 17.04
C ASN A 284 -2.81 -24.96 16.24
N GLU A 285 -2.93 -24.26 15.11
CA GLU A 285 -3.98 -24.38 14.09
C GLU A 285 -3.89 -25.72 13.33
N LEU A 286 -3.39 -26.78 13.98
CA LEU A 286 -3.59 -28.15 13.50
C LEU A 286 -5.05 -28.60 13.65
N VAL A 287 -5.94 -27.73 14.15
CA VAL A 287 -7.39 -27.94 14.20
C VAL A 287 -8.07 -26.77 13.47
N LYS A 288 -8.55 -27.03 12.25
CA LYS A 288 -9.37 -26.16 11.34
C LYS A 288 -8.68 -25.47 10.15
N TYR A 289 -7.91 -26.22 9.37
CA TYR A 289 -7.84 -26.00 7.91
C TYR A 289 -8.74 -27.02 7.18
N ASN A 290 -9.99 -27.12 7.61
CA ASN A 290 -11.07 -27.66 6.78
C ASN A 290 -12.15 -26.57 6.79
N GLU A 291 -12.62 -26.22 5.59
CA GLU A 291 -13.60 -25.18 5.27
C GLU A 291 -13.01 -23.77 5.07
N PHE A 292 -12.48 -23.53 3.86
CA PHE A 292 -12.99 -22.52 2.92
C PHE A 292 -12.62 -22.92 1.49
#